data_AF-A0A7C6BZJ2-F1
#
_entry.id   AF-A0A7C6BZJ2-F1
#
_cell.length_a   1.000
_cell.length_b   1.000
_cell.length_c   1.000
_cell.angle_alpha   90.00
_cell.angle_beta   90.00
_cell.angle_gamma   90.00
#
_symmetry.space_group_name_H-M   'P 1'
#
loop_
_entity.id
_entity.type
_entity.pdbx_description
1 polymer ?
#
loop_
_entity_poly.entity_id
_entity_poly.type
_entity_poly.pdbx_seq_one_letter_code
_entity_poly.pdbx_strand_id
1 'polypeptide(L)'
;RIGRSDLDSICILLSDSEEELARERLRTLCQTQNGFELAEQDLRLRGPGDFFGTKQHGLPQFKLINLYEDHEIVQTVNKSFMKVIKQDPALNFPDNQNIVKAIKQRYPEMLSGITL
;
A
#
# COMPACT_ATOMS: atom_id res chain seq x y z
N ARG A 1 -9.37 16.81 18.30
CA ARG A 1 -9.58 15.41 18.74
C ARG A 1 -10.57 15.46 19.91
N ILE A 2 -11.70 14.77 19.79
CA ILE A 2 -12.79 14.71 20.77
C ILE A 2 -12.99 13.25 21.23
N GLY A 3 -13.92 12.96 22.14
CA GLY A 3 -14.26 11.59 22.53
C GLY A 3 -13.17 10.88 23.35
N ARG A 4 -12.53 11.59 24.30
CA ARG A 4 -11.54 11.02 25.24
C ARG A 4 -12.11 10.72 26.62
N SER A 5 -13.43 10.75 26.74
CA SER A 5 -14.21 10.51 27.95
C SER A 5 -15.49 9.79 27.57
N ASP A 6 -16.23 9.30 28.57
CA ASP A 6 -17.51 8.60 28.40
C ASP A 6 -18.69 9.56 28.13
N LEU A 7 -18.40 10.79 27.67
CA LEU A 7 -19.39 11.80 27.36
C LEU A 7 -19.55 11.91 25.84
N ASP A 8 -20.81 11.99 25.40
CA ASP A 8 -21.13 12.20 24.00
C ASP A 8 -20.47 13.46 23.47
N SER A 9 -19.85 13.34 22.30
CA SER A 9 -19.10 14.41 21.66
C SER A 9 -19.61 14.60 20.24
N ILE A 10 -19.77 15.85 19.81
CA ILE A 10 -20.21 16.20 18.46
C ILE A 10 -19.06 16.86 17.71
N CYS A 11 -18.80 16.40 16.48
CA CYS A 11 -17.88 17.06 15.54
C CYS A 11 -18.69 17.68 14.41
N ILE A 12 -18.55 19.00 14.22
CA ILE A 12 -19.18 19.71 13.10
C ILE A 12 -18.09 20.03 12.08
N LEU A 13 -18.31 19.60 10.84
CA LEU A 13 -17.42 19.87 9.71
C LEU A 13 -18.01 21.01 8.88
N LEU A 14 -17.25 22.09 8.70
CA LEU A 14 -17.66 23.27 7.92
C LEU A 14 -16.61 23.52 6.83
N SER A 15 -17.07 23.85 5.61
CA SER A 15 -16.22 24.17 4.47
C SER A 15 -16.89 25.22 3.60
N ASP A 16 -16.12 26.19 3.15
CA ASP A 16 -16.45 27.21 2.15
C ASP A 16 -15.97 26.83 0.74
N SER A 17 -15.18 25.75 0.62
CA SER A 17 -14.73 25.24 -0.68
C SER A 17 -15.88 24.81 -1.58
N GLU A 18 -15.88 25.31 -2.81
CA GLU A 18 -16.80 24.91 -3.87
C GLU A 18 -16.32 23.67 -4.65
N GLU A 19 -15.11 23.18 -4.37
CA GLU A 19 -14.55 22.01 -5.06
C GLU A 19 -15.25 20.72 -4.65
N GLU A 20 -15.63 19.91 -5.64
CA GLU A 20 -16.33 18.64 -5.37
C GLU A 20 -15.45 17.66 -4.59
N LEU A 21 -14.13 17.66 -4.83
CA LEU A 21 -13.19 16.81 -4.10
C LEU A 21 -13.17 17.15 -2.59
N ALA A 22 -13.22 18.43 -2.24
CA ALA A 22 -13.28 18.86 -0.83
C ALA A 22 -14.59 18.36 -0.18
N ARG A 23 -15.70 18.46 -0.90
CA ARG A 23 -17.01 17.97 -0.45
C ARG A 23 -17.05 16.45 -0.28
N GLU A 24 -16.45 15.71 -1.21
CA GLU A 24 -16.38 14.25 -1.17
C GLU A 24 -15.54 13.76 0.02
N ARG A 25 -14.39 14.39 0.28
CA ARG A 25 -13.56 14.08 1.47
C ARG A 25 -14.31 14.28 2.79
N LEU A 26 -15.10 15.36 2.89
CA LEU A 26 -15.92 15.61 4.09
C LEU A 26 -17.03 14.57 4.24
N ARG A 27 -17.67 14.15 3.14
CA ARG A 27 -18.67 13.08 3.16
C ARG A 27 -18.06 11.76 3.64
N THR A 28 -16.88 11.40 3.15
CA THR A 28 -16.16 10.19 3.57
C THR A 28 -15.94 10.15 5.08
N LEU A 29 -15.54 11.29 5.69
CA LEU A 29 -15.37 11.40 7.15
C LEU A 29 -16.66 11.17 7.96
N CYS A 30 -17.82 11.38 7.35
CA CYS A 30 -19.12 11.16 7.98
C CYS A 30 -19.68 9.74 7.76
N GLN A 31 -19.13 8.95 6.83
CA GLN A 31 -19.68 7.65 6.44
C GLN A 31 -19.23 6.50 7.34
N THR A 32 -18.04 6.60 7.94
CA THR A 32 -17.47 5.53 8.78
C THR A 32 -16.62 6.11 9.90
N GLN A 33 -16.60 5.42 11.03
CA GLN A 33 -15.71 5.74 12.16
C GLN A 33 -14.43 4.88 12.15
N ASN A 34 -14.31 3.95 11.18
CA ASN A 34 -13.15 3.08 11.06
C ASN A 34 -12.00 3.84 10.39
N GLY A 35 -10.93 4.08 11.15
CA GLY A 35 -9.75 4.81 10.67
C GLY A 35 -9.05 4.16 9.47
N PHE A 36 -9.14 2.84 9.29
CA PHE A 36 -8.54 2.16 8.15
C PHE A 36 -9.31 2.40 6.85
N GLU A 37 -10.64 2.31 6.89
CA GLU A 37 -11.50 2.60 5.74
C GLU A 37 -11.37 4.06 5.31
N LEU A 38 -11.31 4.98 6.28
CA LEU A 38 -11.05 6.40 6.00
C LEU A 38 -9.70 6.61 5.31
N ALA A 39 -8.66 5.88 5.75
CA ALA A 39 -7.33 5.99 5.15
C ALA A 39 -7.29 5.46 3.70
N GLU A 40 -8.00 4.36 3.42
CA GLU A 40 -8.11 3.81 2.06
C GLU A 40 -8.87 4.77 1.12
N GLN A 41 -10.00 5.32 1.58
CA GLN A 41 -10.76 6.30 0.80
C GLN A 41 -9.99 7.62 0.60
N ASP A 42 -9.30 8.11 1.63
CA ASP A 42 -8.45 9.31 1.51
C ASP A 42 -7.31 9.09 0.51
N LEU A 43 -6.67 7.91 0.52
CA LEU A 43 -5.65 7.54 -0.47
C LEU A 43 -6.24 7.48 -1.89
N ARG A 44 -7.45 6.96 -2.04
CA ARG A 44 -8.13 6.89 -3.34
C ARG A 44 -8.52 8.27 -3.87
N LEU A 45 -9.08 9.12 -3.02
CA LEU A 45 -9.57 10.46 -3.38
C LEU A 45 -8.42 11.45 -3.61
N ARG A 46 -7.41 11.43 -2.75
CA ARG A 46 -6.20 12.26 -2.92
C ARG A 46 -5.33 11.76 -4.08
N GLY A 47 -5.48 10.49 -4.45
CA GLY A 47 -4.44 9.76 -5.16
C GLY A 47 -3.19 9.59 -4.27
N PRO A 48 -2.13 8.95 -4.79
CA PRO A 48 -0.90 8.75 -4.03
C PRO A 48 -0.25 10.09 -3.66
N GLY A 49 -0.43 11.14 -4.46
CA GLY A 49 0.29 12.41 -4.30
C GLY A 49 1.79 12.18 -4.13
N ASP A 50 2.40 13.03 -3.30
CA ASP A 50 3.79 12.93 -2.83
C ASP A 50 3.99 11.86 -1.72
N PHE A 51 3.23 10.75 -1.70
CA PHE A 51 3.55 9.62 -0.79
C PHE A 51 4.98 9.12 -0.99
N PHE A 52 5.46 9.16 -2.24
CA PHE A 52 6.85 8.93 -2.65
C PHE A 52 7.58 10.23 -3.03
N GLY A 53 6.98 11.37 -2.69
CA GLY A 53 7.38 12.69 -3.10
C GLY A 53 8.61 13.19 -2.38
N THR A 54 9.78 12.70 -2.76
CA THR A 54 11.13 13.20 -2.41
C THR A 54 11.47 13.48 -0.93
N LYS A 55 10.53 13.37 0.03
CA LYS A 55 10.66 13.88 1.40
C LYS A 55 9.84 13.12 2.47
N GLN A 56 9.32 11.93 2.21
CA GLN A 56 9.03 11.02 3.32
C GLN A 56 10.29 10.19 3.64
N HIS A 57 11.06 10.65 4.62
CA HIS A 57 12.14 9.87 5.21
C HIS A 57 11.55 8.69 6.01
N GLY A 58 11.12 7.63 5.33
CA GLY A 58 10.58 6.47 6.03
C GLY A 58 10.09 5.32 5.18
N LEU A 59 9.68 5.55 3.93
CA LEU A 59 9.29 4.46 3.04
C LEU A 59 10.47 4.08 2.14
N PRO A 60 10.86 2.78 2.08
CA PRO A 60 11.88 2.34 1.14
C PRO A 60 11.42 2.70 -0.26
N GLN A 61 12.26 3.43 -1.00
CA GLN A 61 12.00 3.74 -2.40
C GLN A 61 11.99 2.41 -3.15
N PHE A 62 10.80 1.92 -3.50
CA PHE A 62 10.65 0.67 -4.25
C PHE A 62 11.31 0.88 -5.61
N LYS A 63 12.47 0.26 -5.83
CA LYS A 63 13.26 0.41 -7.06
C LYS A 63 12.58 -0.19 -8.31
N LEU A 64 11.48 -0.94 -8.12
CA LEU A 64 10.92 -1.84 -9.13
C LEU A 64 9.44 -1.60 -9.45
N ILE A 65 8.64 -1.09 -8.51
CA ILE A 65 7.17 -1.09 -8.61
C ILE A 65 6.63 0.16 -7.91
N ASN A 66 5.63 0.80 -8.52
CA ASN A 66 4.81 1.81 -7.86
C ASN A 66 3.60 1.11 -7.23
N LEU A 67 3.59 0.93 -5.91
CA LEU A 67 2.55 0.15 -5.21
C LEU A 67 1.10 0.64 -5.44
N TYR A 68 0.92 1.89 -5.87
CA TYR A 68 -0.41 2.43 -6.17
C TYR A 68 -0.83 2.13 -7.61
N GLU A 69 -0.01 2.53 -8.59
CA GLU A 69 -0.31 2.30 -10.01
C GLU A 69 -0.35 0.81 -10.33
N ASP A 70 0.57 0.04 -9.75
CA ASP A 70 0.75 -1.38 -10.02
C ASP A 70 -0.04 -2.27 -9.03
N HIS A 71 -1.01 -1.73 -8.29
CA HIS A 71 -1.70 -2.48 -7.23
C HIS A 71 -2.29 -3.82 -7.71
N GLU A 72 -2.89 -3.88 -8.90
CA GLU A 72 -3.41 -5.11 -9.49
C GLU A 72 -2.30 -6.13 -9.80
N ILE A 73 -1.17 -5.63 -10.32
CA ILE A 73 0.02 -6.45 -10.62
C ILE A 73 0.58 -7.01 -9.32
N VAL A 74 0.73 -6.18 -8.29
CA VAL A 74 1.23 -6.60 -6.96
C VAL A 74 0.33 -7.67 -6.36
N GLN A 75 -0.99 -7.51 -6.44
CA GLN A 75 -1.93 -8.53 -5.96
C GLN A 75 -1.78 -9.85 -6.72
N THR A 76 -1.63 -9.80 -8.03
CA THR A 76 -1.47 -10.98 -8.89
C THR A 76 -0.15 -11.70 -8.62
N VAL A 77 0.94 -10.94 -8.49
CA VAL A 77 2.27 -11.45 -8.13
C VAL A 77 2.22 -12.09 -6.76
N ASN A 78 1.60 -11.45 -5.76
CA ASN A 78 1.51 -11.98 -4.40
C ASN A 78 0.72 -13.31 -4.36
N LYS A 79 -0.41 -13.40 -5.07
CA LYS A 79 -1.17 -14.66 -5.20
C LYS A 79 -0.31 -15.78 -5.79
N SER A 80 0.45 -15.47 -6.84
CA SER A 80 1.33 -16.44 -7.52
C SER A 80 2.49 -16.86 -6.63
N PHE A 81 3.13 -15.89 -5.97
CA PHE A 81 4.20 -16.10 -5.01
C PHE A 81 3.76 -17.01 -3.86
N MET A 82 2.60 -16.73 -3.25
CA MET A 82 2.07 -17.54 -2.16
C MET A 82 1.79 -18.98 -2.59
N LYS A 83 1.33 -19.19 -3.82
CA LYS A 83 1.14 -20.53 -4.37
C LYS A 83 2.47 -21.28 -4.52
N VAL A 84 3.48 -20.62 -5.09
CA VAL A 84 4.82 -21.20 -5.30
C VAL A 84 5.48 -21.52 -3.95
N ILE A 85 5.58 -20.56 -3.04
CA ILE A 85 6.24 -20.75 -1.74
C ILE A 85 5.51 -21.75 -0.85
N LYS A 86 4.18 -21.85 -0.93
CA LYS A 86 3.44 -22.87 -0.18
C LYS A 86 3.77 -24.30 -0.66
N GLN A 87 4.02 -24.47 -1.96
CA GLN A 87 4.29 -25.78 -2.56
C GLN A 87 5.78 -26.13 -2.51
N ASP A 88 6.64 -25.14 -2.69
CA ASP A 88 8.08 -25.29 -2.79
C ASP A 88 8.79 -24.12 -2.07
N PRO A 89 8.78 -24.12 -0.72
CA PRO A 89 9.33 -23.03 0.09
C PRO A 89 10.82 -22.76 -0.19
N ALA A 90 11.56 -23.80 -0.57
CA ALA A 90 13.00 -23.75 -0.85
C ALA A 90 13.31 -23.61 -2.35
N LEU A 91 12.30 -23.46 -3.21
CA LEU A 91 12.45 -23.34 -4.67
C LEU A 91 13.29 -24.48 -5.30
N ASN A 92 13.15 -25.70 -4.78
CA ASN A 92 13.90 -26.88 -5.19
C ASN A 92 13.38 -27.53 -6.47
N PHE A 93 12.11 -27.30 -6.83
CA PHE A 93 11.52 -27.91 -8.01
C PHE A 93 12.20 -27.39 -9.29
N PRO A 94 12.42 -28.26 -10.30
CA PRO A 94 13.11 -27.89 -11.54
C PRO A 94 12.52 -26.65 -12.22
N ASP A 95 11.19 -26.53 -12.20
CA ASP A 95 10.46 -25.41 -12.79
C ASP A 95 10.72 -24.08 -12.06
N ASN A 96 10.97 -24.12 -10.75
CA ASN A 96 11.18 -22.96 -9.89
C ASN A 96 12.66 -22.54 -9.79
N GLN A 97 13.60 -23.45 -10.08
CA GLN A 97 15.04 -23.12 -10.03
C GLN A 97 15.42 -22.00 -11.01
N ASN A 98 14.69 -21.87 -12.12
CA ASN A 98 14.90 -20.78 -13.08
C ASN A 98 14.56 -19.41 -12.49
N ILE A 99 13.63 -19.34 -11.53
CA ILE A 99 13.28 -18.10 -10.82
C ILE A 99 14.50 -17.61 -10.02
N VAL A 100 15.13 -18.49 -9.25
CA VAL A 100 16.33 -18.15 -8.46
C VAL A 100 17.46 -17.68 -9.38
N LYS A 101 17.69 -18.38 -10.49
CA LYS A 101 18.70 -17.98 -11.49
C LYS A 101 18.41 -16.59 -12.07
N ALA A 102 17.16 -16.35 -12.47
CA ALA A 102 16.75 -15.07 -13.05
C ALA A 102 16.90 -13.91 -12.05
N ILE A 103 16.52 -14.10 -10.78
CA ILE A 103 16.67 -13.06 -9.74
C ILE A 103 18.16 -12.79 -9.48
N LYS A 104 18.99 -13.83 -9.33
CA LYS A 104 20.45 -13.68 -9.15
C LYS A 104 21.12 -12.94 -10.30
N GLN A 105 20.70 -13.20 -11.54
CA GLN A 105 21.26 -12.55 -12.72
C GLN A 105 20.81 -11.08 -12.84
N ARG A 106 19.55 -10.77 -12.53
CA ARG A 106 18.96 -9.46 -12.83
C ARG A 106 18.98 -8.49 -11.65
N TYR A 107 18.99 -9.00 -10.42
CA TYR A 107 19.00 -8.19 -9.19
C TYR A 107 20.03 -8.71 -8.16
N PRO A 108 21.32 -8.86 -8.53
CA PRO A 108 22.34 -9.43 -7.65
C PRO A 108 22.51 -8.64 -6.35
N GLU A 109 22.39 -7.31 -6.41
CA GLU A 109 22.56 -6.44 -5.24
C GLU A 109 21.39 -6.52 -4.25
N MET A 110 20.17 -6.81 -4.73
CA MET A 110 18.98 -6.91 -3.88
C MET A 110 18.98 -8.20 -3.05
N LEU A 111 19.78 -9.19 -3.45
CA LEU A 111 20.00 -10.43 -2.70
C LEU A 111 21.22 -10.36 -1.78
N SER A 112 21.97 -9.25 -1.78
CA SER A 112 23.10 -9.10 -0.87
C SER A 112 22.60 -9.05 0.59
N GLY A 113 22.80 -10.14 1.32
CA GLY A 113 22.32 -10.33 2.69
C GLY A 113 21.07 -11.21 2.85
N ILE A 114 20.49 -11.73 1.77
CA ILE A 114 19.39 -12.71 1.81
C ILE A 114 19.92 -14.07 1.39
N THR A 115 19.89 -15.05 2.28
CA THR A 115 20.18 -16.45 1.94
C THR A 115 18.92 -17.08 1.36
N LEU A 116 18.91 -17.32 0.05
CA LEU A 116 17.91 -18.16 -0.64
C LEU A 116 18.41 -19.60 -0.70
#